data_AF-A0AAV2A989-F1
#
_entry.id   AF-A0AAV2A989-F1
#
_cell.length_a   1.000
_cell.length_b   1.000
_cell.length_c   1.000
_cell.angle_alpha   90.00
_cell.angle_beta   90.00
_cell.angle_gamma   90.00
#
_symmetry.space_group_name_H-M   'P 1'
#
loop_
_entity.id
_entity.type
_entity.pdbx_description
1 polymer ?
#
loop_
_entity_poly.entity_id
_entity_poly.type
_entity_poly.pdbx_seq_one_letter_code
_entity_poly.pdbx_strand_id
1 'polypeptide(L)'
;NEYFDNIYSKPYTRISPYLIAILLAYYLHKRNFNKETRRNNSINLCCGWIVTILCMWYCFFFLFKREEMLILTAVYNGTKHLLFSCGLAWIIYLCLTGQSEFLNKCLSWKYFLPLSRLSYCAYLIHTLIIIRYLLEAEDLMEFSYTSMA
;
A
#
# COMPACT_ATOMS: atom_id res chain seq x y z
N ASN A 1 -9.79 -9.77 -23.21
CA ASN A 1 -10.19 -9.08 -21.97
C ASN A 1 -10.14 -9.89 -20.67
N GLU A 2 -9.65 -11.14 -20.65
CA GLU A 2 -9.63 -11.94 -19.41
C GLU A 2 -8.70 -11.40 -18.29
N TYR A 3 -7.62 -10.70 -18.67
CA TYR A 3 -6.61 -10.22 -17.73
C TYR A 3 -7.09 -9.01 -16.92
N PHE A 4 -7.79 -8.05 -17.54
CA PHE A 4 -8.35 -6.88 -16.85
C PHE A 4 -9.50 -7.28 -15.91
N ASP A 5 -10.40 -8.15 -16.36
CA ASP A 5 -11.54 -8.61 -15.54
C ASP A 5 -11.12 -9.51 -14.37
N ASN A 6 -10.11 -10.36 -14.54
CA ASN A 6 -9.67 -11.26 -13.46
C ASN A 6 -8.63 -10.64 -12.51
N ILE A 7 -7.79 -9.71 -12.97
CA ILE A 7 -6.66 -9.20 -12.18
C ILE A 7 -6.87 -7.75 -11.75
N TYR A 8 -7.51 -6.92 -12.57
CA TYR A 8 -7.68 -5.49 -12.29
C TYR A 8 -8.93 -5.22 -11.43
N SER A 9 -10.01 -5.95 -11.69
CA SER A 9 -11.29 -5.75 -10.99
C SER A 9 -11.35 -6.37 -9.58
N LYS A 10 -10.58 -7.43 -9.32
CA LYS A 10 -10.76 -8.24 -8.10
C LYS A 10 -9.97 -7.68 -6.90
N PRO A 11 -10.65 -7.18 -5.83
CA PRO A 11 -10.00 -6.60 -4.67
C PRO A 11 -9.23 -7.62 -3.80
N TYR A 12 -9.35 -8.93 -4.10
CA TYR A 12 -8.73 -10.01 -3.33
C TYR A 12 -7.22 -9.86 -3.19
N THR A 13 -6.54 -9.31 -4.21
CA THR A 13 -5.09 -9.09 -4.18
C THR A 13 -4.65 -7.97 -3.23
N ARG A 14 -5.62 -7.18 -2.73
CA ARG A 14 -5.40 -6.03 -1.84
C ARG A 14 -6.13 -6.16 -0.50
N ILE A 15 -6.71 -7.31 -0.16
CA ILE A 15 -7.38 -7.53 1.14
C ILE A 15 -6.41 -7.41 2.33
N SER A 16 -5.16 -7.83 2.13
CA SER A 16 -4.07 -7.82 3.11
C SER A 16 -3.94 -6.53 3.95
N PRO A 17 -3.78 -5.33 3.36
CA PRO A 17 -3.75 -4.07 4.10
C PRO A 17 -4.99 -3.81 4.94
N TYR A 18 -6.18 -4.13 4.42
CA TYR A 18 -7.43 -3.87 5.13
C TYR A 18 -7.53 -4.71 6.40
N LEU A 19 -7.20 -6.01 6.32
CA LEU A 19 -7.23 -6.90 7.48
C LEU A 19 -6.25 -6.43 8.57
N ILE A 20 -5.02 -6.07 8.19
CA ILE A 20 -4.01 -5.61 9.15
C ILE A 20 -4.44 -4.30 9.81
N ALA A 21 -5.00 -3.36 9.05
CA ALA A 21 -5.50 -2.10 9.58
C ALA A 21 -6.68 -2.29 10.55
N ILE A 22 -7.64 -3.16 10.20
CA ILE A 22 -8.79 -3.48 11.06
C ILE A 22 -8.33 -4.17 12.35
N LEU A 23 -7.40 -5.14 12.26
CA LEU A 23 -6.83 -5.81 13.42
C LEU A 23 -6.13 -4.82 14.35
N LEU A 24 -5.33 -3.90 13.79
CA LEU A 24 -4.69 -2.84 14.56
C LEU A 24 -5.72 -1.94 15.25
N ALA A 25 -6.74 -1.48 14.53
CA ALA A 25 -7.78 -0.62 15.07
C ALA A 25 -8.57 -1.31 16.19
N TYR A 26 -8.94 -2.58 16.00
CA TYR A 26 -9.61 -3.39 17.01
C TYR A 26 -8.74 -3.60 18.26
N TYR A 27 -7.45 -3.92 18.07
CA TYR A 27 -6.49 -4.06 19.16
C TYR A 27 -6.35 -2.77 19.97
N LEU A 28 -6.32 -1.63 19.29
CA LEU A 28 -6.24 -0.32 19.90
C LEU A 28 -7.51 0.02 20.68
N HIS A 29 -8.68 -0.25 20.09
CA HIS A 29 -9.98 -0.02 20.71
C HIS A 29 -10.16 -0.85 21.98
N LYS A 30 -9.86 -2.15 21.93
CA LYS A 30 -9.98 -3.08 23.08
C LYS A 30 -9.13 -2.66 24.28
N ARG A 31 -8.04 -1.94 24.05
CA ARG A 31 -7.10 -1.50 25.09
C ARG A 31 -7.46 -0.13 25.70
N ASN A 32 -8.65 0.42 25.43
CA ASN A 32 -9.08 1.74 25.89
C ASN A 32 -7.98 2.78 25.67
N PHE A 33 -7.60 2.93 24.40
CA PHE A 33 -6.47 3.75 23.99
C PHE A 33 -6.50 5.15 24.61
N ASN A 34 -5.57 5.41 25.53
CA ASN A 34 -5.34 6.71 26.11
C ASN A 34 -3.90 7.15 25.78
N LYS A 35 -3.75 8.37 25.25
CA LYS A 35 -2.48 8.90 24.72
C LYS A 35 -1.37 8.97 25.78
N GLU A 36 -1.73 9.12 27.06
CA GLU A 36 -0.75 9.26 28.15
C GLU A 36 -0.33 7.94 28.80
N THR A 37 -1.12 6.88 28.68
CA THR A 37 -1.00 5.75 29.62
C THR A 37 0.07 4.72 29.24
N ARG A 38 0.68 4.79 28.04
CA ARG A 38 1.58 3.71 27.61
C ARG A 38 2.79 4.15 26.81
N ARG A 39 3.81 4.61 27.51
CA ARG A 39 5.17 4.71 26.98
C ARG A 39 5.76 3.29 26.83
N ASN A 40 5.78 2.74 25.61
CA ASN A 40 6.55 1.53 25.32
C ASN A 40 8.04 1.74 25.65
N ASN A 41 8.67 0.64 26.08
CA ASN A 41 10.10 0.60 26.36
C ASN A 41 10.92 0.97 25.10
N SER A 42 12.04 1.65 25.27
CA SER A 42 12.91 2.12 24.17
C SER A 42 13.39 0.97 23.26
N ILE A 43 13.55 -0.22 23.83
CA ILE A 43 13.92 -1.44 23.10
C ILE A 43 12.81 -1.84 22.10
N ASN A 44 11.55 -1.85 22.54
CA ASN A 44 10.42 -2.20 21.66
C ASN A 44 10.25 -1.18 20.53
N LEU A 45 10.52 0.10 20.81
CA LEU A 45 10.54 1.15 19.79
C LEU A 45 11.63 0.89 18.75
N CYS A 46 12.86 0.62 19.19
CA CYS A 46 13.99 0.34 18.30
C CYS A 46 13.74 -0.90 17.45
N CYS A 47 13.29 -2.00 18.06
CA CYS A 47 12.93 -3.22 17.34
C CYS A 47 11.85 -2.97 16.29
N GLY A 48 10.81 -2.21 16.65
CA GLY A 48 9.74 -1.88 15.71
C GLY A 48 10.24 -1.04 14.52
N TRP A 49 11.10 -0.04 14.77
CA TRP A 49 11.72 0.73 13.69
C TRP A 49 12.58 -0.13 12.77
N ILE A 50 13.43 -1.00 13.32
CA ILE A 50 14.24 -1.94 12.53
C ILE A 50 13.34 -2.83 11.68
N VAL A 51 12.27 -3.38 12.26
CA VAL A 51 11.29 -4.19 11.53
C VAL A 51 10.65 -3.40 10.40
N THR A 52 10.22 -2.15 10.62
CA THR A 52 9.64 -1.33 9.54
C THR A 52 10.62 -1.08 8.40
N ILE A 53 11.87 -0.75 8.71
CA ILE A 53 12.92 -0.48 7.71
C ILE A 53 13.21 -1.73 6.89
N LEU A 54 13.41 -2.88 7.54
CA LEU A 54 13.64 -4.17 6.87
C LEU A 54 12.47 -4.53 5.95
N CYS A 55 11.26 -4.31 6.44
CA CYS A 55 10.03 -4.62 5.72
C CYS A 55 9.85 -3.73 4.48
N MET A 56 10.13 -2.44 4.61
CA MET A 56 10.13 -1.50 3.47
C MET A 56 11.24 -1.83 2.49
N TRP A 57 12.45 -2.15 2.98
CA TRP A 57 13.58 -2.51 2.14
C TRP A 57 13.29 -3.76 1.30
N TYR A 58 12.70 -4.80 1.90
CA TYR A 58 12.23 -5.99 1.19
C TYR A 58 11.22 -5.64 0.09
N CYS A 59 10.26 -4.75 0.36
CA CYS A 59 9.23 -4.37 -0.62
C CYS A 59 9.75 -3.57 -1.83
N PHE A 60 10.92 -2.94 -1.73
CA PHE A 60 11.49 -2.17 -2.85
C PHE A 60 12.60 -2.91 -3.58
N PHE A 61 13.45 -3.65 -2.87
CA PHE A 61 14.70 -4.17 -3.44
C PHE A 61 14.70 -5.67 -3.72
N PHE A 62 13.72 -6.44 -3.21
CA PHE A 62 13.76 -7.89 -3.33
C PHE A 62 13.66 -8.39 -4.79
N LEU A 63 12.93 -7.68 -5.65
CA LEU A 63 12.82 -8.04 -7.07
C LEU A 63 13.88 -7.37 -7.96
N PHE A 64 14.80 -6.59 -7.37
CA PHE A 64 15.82 -5.91 -8.16
C PHE A 64 16.81 -6.96 -8.68
N LYS A 65 16.80 -7.19 -10.00
CA LYS A 65 17.74 -8.07 -10.74
C LYS A 65 17.49 -9.59 -10.66
N ARG A 66 16.29 -10.06 -10.28
CA ARG A 66 16.00 -11.50 -10.15
C ARG A 66 14.75 -11.89 -10.96
N GLU A 67 14.88 -11.94 -12.28
CA GLU A 67 13.77 -12.20 -13.22
C GLU A 67 13.51 -13.70 -13.49
N GLU A 68 14.39 -14.60 -13.05
CA GLU A 68 14.40 -15.96 -13.62
C GLU A 68 13.56 -17.02 -12.89
N MET A 69 12.98 -16.73 -11.71
CA MET A 69 12.17 -17.71 -10.96
C MET A 69 10.72 -17.28 -10.76
N LEU A 70 9.80 -17.87 -11.55
CA LEU A 70 8.35 -17.69 -11.46
C LEU A 70 7.79 -17.85 -10.04
N ILE A 71 8.23 -18.88 -9.31
CA ILE A 71 7.77 -19.19 -7.95
C ILE A 71 8.11 -18.03 -7.00
N LEU A 72 9.32 -17.49 -7.12
CA LEU A 72 9.81 -16.41 -6.25
C LEU A 72 9.02 -15.12 -6.50
N THR A 73 8.74 -14.81 -7.76
CA THR A 73 7.94 -13.64 -8.16
C THR A 73 6.50 -13.75 -7.68
N ALA A 74 5.88 -14.93 -7.78
CA ALA A 74 4.53 -15.16 -7.28
C ALA A 74 4.43 -14.99 -5.75
N VAL A 75 5.37 -15.60 -5.01
CA VAL A 75 5.44 -15.47 -3.55
C VAL A 75 5.67 -14.01 -3.16
N TYR A 76 6.62 -13.32 -3.81
CA TYR A 76 6.88 -11.91 -3.55
C TYR A 76 5.65 -11.02 -3.81
N ASN A 77 4.94 -11.25 -4.92
CA ASN A 77 3.77 -10.46 -5.27
C ASN A 77 2.64 -10.60 -4.23
N GLY A 78 2.52 -11.80 -3.62
CA GLY A 78 1.59 -12.06 -2.52
C GLY A 78 2.02 -11.47 -1.18
N THR A 79 3.31 -11.55 -0.83
CA THR A 79 3.81 -11.15 0.50
C THR A 79 4.15 -9.67 0.62
N LYS A 80 4.53 -8.99 -0.47
CA LYS A 80 4.94 -7.58 -0.42
C LYS A 80 3.86 -6.66 0.15
N HIS A 81 2.59 -6.91 -0.19
CA HIS A 81 1.48 -6.08 0.29
C HIS A 81 1.20 -6.32 1.77
N LEU A 82 1.33 -7.56 2.26
CA LEU A 82 1.21 -7.89 3.68
C LEU A 82 2.31 -7.21 4.49
N LEU A 83 3.56 -7.38 4.04
CA LEU A 83 4.74 -6.81 4.67
C LEU A 83 4.64 -5.28 4.75
N PHE A 84 4.41 -4.61 3.60
CA PHE A 84 4.24 -3.16 3.57
C PHE A 84 3.18 -2.68 4.57
N SER A 85 2.07 -3.40 4.67
CA SER A 85 0.97 -3.07 5.58
C SER A 85 1.33 -3.24 7.05
N CYS A 86 2.09 -4.28 7.40
CA CYS A 86 2.63 -4.46 8.76
C CYS A 86 3.56 -3.31 9.14
N GLY A 87 4.43 -2.88 8.22
CA GLY A 87 5.31 -1.74 8.44
C GLY A 87 4.52 -0.45 8.68
N LEU A 88 3.50 -0.20 7.86
CA LEU A 88 2.62 0.96 8.00
C LEU A 88 1.80 0.93 9.30
N ALA A 89 1.32 -0.25 9.70
CA ALA A 89 0.56 -0.46 10.93
C ALA A 89 1.39 -0.06 12.16
N TRP A 90 2.68 -0.38 12.19
CA TRP A 90 3.57 0.06 13.27
C TRP A 90 3.75 1.58 13.30
N ILE A 91 3.92 2.22 12.15
CA ILE A 91 4.02 3.69 12.04
C ILE A 91 2.75 4.35 12.61
N ILE A 92 1.57 3.87 12.18
CA ILE A 92 0.28 4.39 12.66
C ILE A 92 0.16 4.21 14.18
N TYR A 93 0.53 3.04 14.71
CA TYR A 93 0.54 2.79 16.14
C TYR A 93 1.39 3.80 16.91
N LEU A 94 2.60 4.10 16.42
CA LEU A 94 3.50 5.08 17.04
C LEU A 94 2.95 6.50 17.00
N CYS A 95 2.35 6.91 15.87
CA CYS A 95 1.72 8.22 15.72
C CYS A 95 0.55 8.38 16.70
N LEU A 96 -0.28 7.34 16.83
CA LEU A 96 -1.41 7.35 17.76
C LEU A 96 -0.92 7.42 19.21
N THR A 97 0.00 6.54 19.60
CA THR A 97 0.57 6.45 20.97
C THR A 97 1.38 7.69 21.37
N GLY A 98 1.60 8.64 20.46
CA GLY A 98 2.32 9.89 20.75
C GLY A 98 3.81 9.71 21.02
N GLN A 99 4.36 8.51 20.81
CA GLN A 99 5.78 8.22 21.05
C GLN A 99 6.69 8.69 19.91
N SER A 100 6.12 9.06 18.76
CA SER A 100 6.86 9.62 17.64
C SER A 100 6.48 11.08 17.41
N GLU A 101 7.13 11.96 18.17
CA GLU A 101 7.00 13.40 18.00
C GLU A 101 7.53 13.85 16.62
N PHE A 102 8.61 13.22 16.15
CA PHE A 102 9.19 13.49 14.83
C PHE A 102 8.22 13.19 13.69
N LEU A 103 7.59 12.01 13.69
CA LEU A 103 6.63 11.64 12.63
C LEU A 103 5.40 12.55 12.65
N ASN A 104 4.85 12.85 13.84
CA ASN A 104 3.68 13.72 13.96
C ASN A 104 3.98 15.14 13.46
N LYS A 105 5.18 15.67 13.72
CA LYS A 105 5.62 16.97 13.20
C LYS A 105 5.81 16.96 11.68
N CYS A 106 6.40 15.89 11.14
CA CYS A 106 6.56 15.72 9.70
C CYS A 106 5.21 15.64 8.98
N LEU A 107 4.28 14.80 9.46
CA LEU A 107 2.95 14.65 8.84
C LEU A 107 2.07 15.90 8.96
N SER A 108 2.25 16.68 10.02
CA SER A 108 1.50 17.93 10.23
C SER A 108 2.08 19.11 9.46
N TRP A 109 3.11 18.90 8.64
CA TRP A 109 3.79 19.99 7.94
C TRP A 109 2.95 20.51 6.77
N LYS A 110 2.72 21.83 6.74
CA LYS A 110 1.89 22.50 5.72
C LYS A 110 2.36 22.26 4.28
N TYR A 111 3.63 21.88 4.05
CA TYR A 111 4.14 21.53 2.72
C TYR A 111 3.50 20.27 2.12
N PHE A 112 3.00 19.35 2.93
CA PHE A 112 2.30 18.16 2.43
C PHE A 112 0.90 18.48 1.90
N LEU A 113 0.32 19.63 2.27
CA LEU A 113 -1.01 20.04 1.84
C LEU A 113 -1.12 20.31 0.33
N PRO A 114 -0.25 21.13 -0.30
CA PRO A 114 -0.26 21.28 -1.76
C PRO A 114 0.15 19.99 -2.48
N LEU A 115 1.07 19.20 -1.91
CA LEU A 115 1.51 17.94 -2.52
C LEU A 115 0.39 16.91 -2.58
N SER A 116 -0.42 16.81 -1.51
CA SER A 116 -1.60 15.94 -1.46
C SER A 116 -2.62 16.32 -2.55
N ARG A 117 -2.85 17.62 -2.76
CA ARG A 117 -3.73 18.12 -3.83
C ARG A 117 -3.19 17.79 -5.22
N LEU A 118 -1.89 17.96 -5.45
CA LEU A 118 -1.25 17.64 -6.72
C LEU A 118 -1.36 16.14 -7.04
N SER A 119 -1.05 15.29 -6.06
CA SER A 119 -1.18 13.84 -6.18
C SER A 119 -2.62 13.41 -6.46
N TYR A 120 -3.61 14.09 -5.87
CA TYR A 120 -5.02 13.84 -6.15
C TYR A 120 -5.40 14.21 -7.59
N CYS A 121 -4.96 15.38 -8.09
CA CYS A 121 -5.17 15.76 -9.48
C CYS A 121 -4.52 14.76 -10.45
N ALA A 122 -3.27 14.34 -10.16
CA ALA A 122 -2.58 13.34 -10.95
C ALA A 122 -3.32 11.99 -10.95
N TYR A 123 -3.87 11.56 -9.80
CA TYR A 123 -4.66 10.34 -9.68
C TYR A 123 -5.93 10.37 -10.54
N LEU A 124 -6.65 11.50 -10.55
CA LEU A 124 -7.84 11.67 -11.40
C LEU A 124 -7.48 11.58 -12.88
N ILE A 125 -6.43 12.29 -13.30
CA ILE A 125 -5.95 12.26 -14.69
C ILE A 125 -5.51 10.85 -15.10
N HIS A 126 -4.73 10.18 -14.25
CA HIS A 126 -4.24 8.82 -14.51
C HIS A 126 -5.40 7.82 -14.73
N THR A 127 -6.46 7.92 -13.93
CA THR A 127 -7.65 7.06 -14.09
C THR A 127 -8.35 7.32 -15.43
N LEU A 128 -8.49 8.57 -15.83
CA LEU A 128 -9.06 8.94 -17.13
C LEU A 128 -8.22 8.39 -18.30
N ILE A 129 -6.89 8.48 -18.19
CA ILE A 129 -5.96 7.97 -19.20
C ILE A 129 -6.11 6.45 -19.36
N ILE A 130 -6.14 5.70 -18.25
CA ILE A 130 -6.31 4.23 -18.30
C ILE A 130 -7.62 3.86 -18.98
N ILE A 131 -8.73 4.52 -18.62
CA ILE A 131 -10.03 4.24 -19.22
C ILE A 131 -10.02 4.51 -20.73
N ARG A 132 -9.37 5.60 -21.18
CA ARG A 132 -9.23 5.91 -22.60
C ARG A 132 -8.48 4.82 -23.36
N TYR A 133 -7.31 4.41 -22.86
CA TYR A 133 -6.53 3.34 -23.49
C TYR A 133 -7.27 2.00 -23.53
N LEU A 134 -8.05 1.69 -22.48
CA LEU A 134 -8.84 0.46 -22.44
C LEU A 134 -9.95 0.47 -23.50
N LEU A 135 -10.70 1.58 -23.61
CA LEU A 135 -11.77 1.73 -24.60
C LEU A 135 -11.24 1.69 -26.05
N GLU A 136 -10.09 2.31 -26.31
CA GLU A 136 -9.44 2.28 -27.62
C GLU A 136 -8.97 0.85 -27.97
N ALA A 137 -8.48 0.10 -26.99
CA ALA A 137 -8.13 -1.31 -27.19
C ALA A 137 -9.36 -2.20 -27.47
N GLU A 138 -10.52 -1.91 -26.86
CA GLU A 138 -11.76 -2.63 -27.14
C GLU A 138 -12.28 -2.34 -28.55
N ASP A 139 -12.29 -1.08 -28.98
CA ASP A 139 -12.73 -0.66 -30.32
C ASP A 139 -11.86 -1.29 -31.42
N LEU A 140 -10.52 -1.25 -31.25
CA LEU A 140 -9.59 -1.90 -32.18
C LEU A 140 -9.78 -3.42 -32.28
N MET A 141 -10.11 -4.07 -31.17
CA MET A 141 -10.43 -5.50 -31.18
C MET A 141 -11.72 -5.75 -31.97
N GLU A 142 -12.79 -4.99 -31.74
CA GLU A 142 -14.08 -5.15 -32.42
C GLU A 142 -13.99 -4.91 -33.95
N PHE A 143 -13.21 -3.92 -34.39
CA PHE A 143 -12.89 -3.71 -35.81
C PHE A 143 -12.09 -4.86 -36.44
N SER A 144 -11.20 -5.51 -35.66
CA SER A 144 -10.41 -6.64 -36.15
C SER A 144 -11.26 -7.91 -36.31
N TYR A 145 -12.22 -8.17 -35.41
CA TYR A 145 -13.14 -9.30 -35.54
C TYR A 145 -14.12 -9.14 -36.71
N THR A 146 -14.62 -7.93 -36.94
CA THR A 146 -15.58 -7.65 -38.03
C THR A 146 -14.92 -7.61 -39.42
N SER A 147 -13.62 -7.35 -39.52
CA SER A 147 -12.89 -7.38 -40.79
C SER A 147 -12.38 -8.77 -41.21
N MET A 148 -12.39 -9.74 -40.30
CA MET A 148 -12.04 -11.15 -40.59
C MET A 148 -13.25 -12.05 -40.89
N ALA A 149 -14.48 -11.56 -40.68
CA ALA A 149 -15.73 -12.24 -40.99
C ALA A 149 -16.27 -11.83 -42.37
#